data_AF-A0A3D6DHG9-F1
#
_entry.id   AF-A0A3D6DHG9-F1
#
_cell.length_a   1.000
_cell.length_b   1.000
_cell.length_c   1.000
_cell.angle_alpha   90.00
_cell.angle_beta   90.00
_cell.angle_gamma   90.00
#
_symmetry.space_group_name_H-M   'P 1'
#
loop_
_entity.id
_entity.type
_entity.pdbx_description
1 polymer ?
#
loop_
_entity_poly.entity_id
_entity_poly.type
_entity_poly.pdbx_seq_one_letter_code
_entity_poly.pdbx_strand_id
1 'polypeptide(L)'
;MDASACNYDAGATQSSGNCDFESCVGCTAPNACNYDPTATQGDASCIYPDGLLLGCDGQCINDADGDGVCDEQEAFGCDQVGACNYNALATENDGSCDFVSCQGCTVPSACNYNPNATQNDGSCDLSGCLGCTYQDALNYDATATEDNGSCLFDTTGGGDDTCPGDFTDDGVIGIADLLEFLIVFDSV
;
A
#
# COMPACT_ATOMS: atom_id res chain seq x y z
N MET A 1 5.37 -35.54 65.20
CA MET A 1 4.75 -34.37 64.55
C MET A 1 5.76 -33.89 63.53
N ASP A 2 5.32 -33.61 62.32
CA ASP A 2 6.18 -33.10 61.26
C ASP A 2 5.91 -31.61 61.08
N ALA A 3 6.93 -30.77 61.28
CA ALA A 3 6.80 -29.32 61.14
C ALA A 3 6.66 -28.86 59.69
N SER A 4 6.91 -29.75 58.72
CA SER A 4 6.71 -29.51 57.30
C SER A 4 5.29 -29.85 56.83
N ALA A 5 4.45 -30.45 57.68
CA ALA A 5 3.07 -30.75 57.35
C ALA A 5 2.19 -29.49 57.38
N CYS A 6 1.32 -29.36 56.39
CA CYS A 6 0.33 -28.30 56.25
C CYS A 6 -0.66 -28.21 57.41
N ASN A 7 -0.94 -29.34 58.06
CA ASN A 7 -1.76 -29.42 59.27
C ASN A 7 -0.93 -29.47 60.57
N TYR A 8 0.30 -28.94 60.56
CA TYR A 8 1.14 -28.88 61.74
C TYR A 8 0.52 -28.02 62.85
N ASP A 9 0.43 -28.61 64.05
CA ASP A 9 -0.01 -27.95 65.28
C ASP A 9 1.12 -27.98 66.32
N ALA A 10 1.67 -26.81 66.65
CA ALA A 10 2.77 -26.66 67.61
C ALA A 10 2.35 -26.97 69.06
N GLY A 11 1.05 -27.01 69.36
CA GLY A 11 0.49 -27.37 70.66
C GLY A 11 0.15 -28.85 70.80
N ALA A 12 0.25 -29.64 69.73
CA ALA A 12 0.01 -31.08 69.80
C ALA A 12 1.04 -31.75 70.72
N THR A 13 0.61 -32.74 71.51
CA THR A 13 1.48 -33.53 72.40
C THR A 13 1.69 -34.97 71.91
N GLN A 14 0.91 -35.40 70.91
CA GLN A 14 1.02 -36.68 70.23
C GLN A 14 0.77 -36.51 68.72
N SER A 15 1.36 -37.37 67.88
CA SER A 15 1.15 -37.33 66.44
C SER A 15 -0.15 -38.06 66.06
N SER A 16 -0.98 -37.43 65.24
CA SER A 16 -2.20 -38.03 64.68
C SER A 16 -1.93 -39.09 63.60
N GLY A 17 -0.68 -39.24 63.16
CA GLY A 17 -0.30 -40.12 62.04
C GLY A 17 -0.82 -39.69 60.67
N ASN A 18 -1.57 -38.59 60.58
CA ASN A 18 -2.14 -38.06 59.35
C ASN A 18 -1.51 -36.69 59.04
N CYS A 19 -0.24 -36.70 58.63
CA CYS A 19 0.44 -35.48 58.19
C CYS A 19 -0.05 -35.15 56.77
N ASP A 20 -0.62 -33.96 56.62
CA ASP A 20 -1.04 -33.43 55.33
C ASP A 20 0.12 -32.64 54.72
N PHE A 21 0.56 -32.98 53.53
CA PHE A 21 1.65 -32.29 52.83
C PHE A 21 1.19 -31.66 51.52
N GLU A 22 -0.11 -31.70 51.21
CA GLU A 22 -0.63 -31.22 49.93
C GLU A 22 -1.48 -29.96 50.08
N SER A 23 -2.20 -29.80 51.19
CA SER A 23 -3.20 -28.72 51.31
C SER A 23 -2.67 -27.30 51.39
N CYS A 24 -1.36 -27.12 51.61
CA CYS A 24 -0.70 -25.82 51.70
C CYS A 24 0.39 -25.64 50.63
N VAL A 25 0.37 -26.51 49.62
CA VAL A 25 1.31 -26.51 48.50
C VAL A 25 0.64 -25.87 47.29
N GLY A 26 1.28 -24.88 46.70
CA GLY A 26 0.75 -24.17 45.54
C GLY A 26 1.58 -22.93 45.19
N CYS A 27 1.05 -22.07 44.34
CA CYS A 27 1.78 -20.85 43.98
C CYS A 27 1.71 -19.79 45.09
N THR A 28 2.86 -19.51 45.73
CA THR A 28 2.96 -18.54 46.82
C THR A 28 3.32 -17.12 46.36
N ALA A 29 3.42 -16.88 45.05
CA ALA A 29 3.84 -15.58 44.50
C ALA A 29 2.62 -14.67 44.22
N PRO A 30 2.46 -13.53 44.91
CA PRO A 30 1.26 -12.68 44.78
C PRO A 30 1.03 -12.07 43.40
N ASN A 31 2.05 -12.03 42.55
CA ASN A 31 2.00 -11.52 41.18
C ASN A 31 1.78 -12.62 40.13
N ALA A 32 1.56 -13.88 40.55
CA ALA A 32 1.24 -14.97 39.65
C ALA A 32 -0.26 -15.07 39.40
N CYS A 33 -0.62 -15.53 38.21
CA CYS A 33 -2.00 -15.70 37.72
C CYS A 33 -2.80 -16.76 38.46
N ASN A 34 -2.10 -17.73 39.05
CA ASN A 34 -2.67 -18.78 39.88
C ASN A 34 -2.20 -18.66 41.34
N TYR A 35 -1.94 -17.44 41.82
CA TYR A 35 -1.59 -17.19 43.22
C TYR A 35 -2.64 -17.81 44.15
N ASP A 36 -2.16 -18.65 45.07
CA ASP A 36 -2.98 -19.27 46.11
C ASP A 36 -2.63 -18.64 47.47
N PRO A 37 -3.52 -17.84 48.08
CA PRO A 37 -3.27 -17.22 49.37
C PRO A 37 -3.23 -18.21 50.54
N THR A 38 -3.62 -19.48 50.33
CA THR A 38 -3.58 -20.55 51.33
C THR A 38 -2.30 -21.38 51.24
N ALA A 39 -1.57 -21.28 50.13
CA ALA A 39 -0.28 -21.93 49.96
C ALA A 39 0.79 -21.27 50.86
N THR A 40 1.50 -22.11 51.61
CA THR A 40 2.65 -21.70 52.44
C THR A 40 3.97 -22.28 51.91
N GLN A 41 3.88 -23.25 51.01
CA GLN A 41 5.01 -23.91 50.37
C GLN A 41 4.84 -23.86 48.84
N GLY A 42 5.86 -23.37 48.15
CA GLY A 42 5.88 -23.28 46.69
C GLY A 42 6.14 -24.62 46.01
N ASP A 43 5.35 -24.96 45.00
CA ASP A 43 5.51 -26.17 44.16
C ASP A 43 6.05 -25.89 42.75
N ALA A 44 6.47 -24.64 42.49
CA ALA A 44 6.84 -24.16 41.17
C ALA A 44 5.71 -24.21 40.11
N SER A 45 4.44 -24.26 40.53
CA SER A 45 3.27 -24.18 39.62
C SER A 45 2.91 -22.76 39.18
N CYS A 46 3.61 -21.72 39.66
CA CYS A 46 3.27 -20.33 39.37
C CYS A 46 3.27 -20.03 37.87
N ILE A 47 2.15 -19.52 37.38
CA ILE A 47 1.95 -19.02 36.02
C ILE A 47 2.05 -17.50 36.08
N TYR A 48 2.84 -16.89 35.20
CA TYR A 48 2.96 -15.44 35.07
C TYR A 48 2.40 -14.99 33.72
N PRO A 49 1.96 -13.72 33.60
CA PRO A 49 1.61 -13.15 32.32
C PRO A 49 2.78 -13.20 31.34
N ASP A 50 2.48 -13.29 30.04
CA ASP A 50 3.50 -13.31 28.98
C ASP A 50 4.06 -11.90 28.73
N GLY A 51 4.86 -11.40 29.66
CA GLY A 51 5.45 -10.05 29.61
C GLY A 51 4.77 -9.05 30.54
N LEU A 52 5.21 -7.78 30.45
CA LEU A 52 4.76 -6.70 31.34
C LEU A 52 3.49 -5.99 30.86
N LEU A 53 3.08 -6.21 29.61
CA LEU A 53 1.96 -5.53 28.98
C LEU A 53 0.68 -6.36 28.97
N LEU A 54 0.80 -7.66 29.24
CA LEU A 54 -0.29 -8.62 29.21
C LEU A 54 -0.72 -8.97 30.64
N GLY A 55 -2.01 -9.16 30.82
CA GLY A 55 -2.63 -9.73 32.00
C GLY A 55 -2.59 -11.26 32.00
N CYS A 56 -3.13 -11.83 33.06
CA CYS A 56 -3.18 -13.28 33.25
C CYS A 56 -4.13 -14.03 32.31
N ASP A 57 -5.03 -13.31 31.67
CA ASP A 57 -5.92 -13.75 30.60
C ASP A 57 -5.29 -13.62 29.21
N GLY A 58 -4.03 -13.13 29.13
CA GLY A 58 -3.36 -12.82 27.87
C GLY A 58 -3.98 -11.64 27.13
N GLN A 59 -4.75 -10.79 27.82
CA GLN A 59 -5.23 -9.52 27.28
C GLN A 59 -4.29 -8.38 27.68
N CYS A 60 -4.30 -7.29 26.93
CA CYS A 60 -3.51 -6.11 27.28
C CYS A 60 -3.98 -5.48 28.59
N ILE A 61 -3.01 -4.99 29.39
CA ILE A 61 -3.31 -4.22 30.61
C ILE A 61 -3.89 -2.85 30.22
N ASN A 62 -3.35 -2.25 29.15
CA ASN A 62 -3.86 -1.03 28.53
C ASN A 62 -4.09 -1.33 27.04
N ASP A 63 -5.33 -1.22 26.62
CA ASP A 63 -5.82 -1.36 25.25
C ASP A 63 -7.08 -0.48 25.17
N ALA A 64 -6.86 0.77 24.77
CA ALA A 64 -7.86 1.81 24.86
C ALA A 64 -8.98 1.65 23.82
N ASP A 65 -8.68 1.08 22.66
CA ASP A 65 -9.60 0.93 21.54
C ASP A 65 -10.15 -0.50 21.38
N GLY A 66 -9.53 -1.49 22.03
CA GLY A 66 -9.98 -2.87 22.09
C GLY A 66 -9.61 -3.70 20.87
N ASP A 67 -8.59 -3.30 20.09
CA ASP A 67 -8.18 -4.00 18.86
C ASP A 67 -7.26 -5.22 19.12
N GLY A 68 -6.80 -5.38 20.37
CA GLY A 68 -5.94 -6.47 20.82
C GLY A 68 -4.44 -6.21 20.70
N VAL A 69 -4.04 -5.01 20.28
CA VAL A 69 -2.68 -4.47 20.38
C VAL A 69 -2.64 -3.57 21.61
N CYS A 70 -1.66 -3.78 22.49
CA CYS A 70 -1.58 -2.96 23.71
C CYS A 70 -1.14 -1.53 23.34
N ASP A 71 -1.65 -0.51 24.04
CA ASP A 71 -1.34 0.91 23.79
C ASP A 71 0.17 1.17 23.66
N GLU A 72 0.99 0.52 24.50
CA GLU A 72 2.45 0.68 24.48
C GLU A 72 3.15 0.02 23.27
N GLN A 73 2.42 -0.82 22.52
CA GLN A 73 2.85 -1.51 21.32
C GLN A 73 2.19 -0.99 20.05
N GLU A 74 1.38 0.06 20.16
CA GLU A 74 0.74 0.66 19.00
C GLU A 74 1.77 1.25 18.03
N ALA A 75 1.60 0.92 16.76
CA ALA A 75 2.34 1.51 15.67
C ALA A 75 1.47 2.55 14.97
N PHE A 76 1.77 3.83 15.20
CA PHE A 76 1.09 4.94 14.55
C PHE A 76 1.43 5.01 13.05
N GLY A 77 0.40 5.19 12.22
CA GLY A 77 0.55 5.47 10.80
C GLY A 77 -0.77 5.39 10.05
N CYS A 78 -0.73 5.29 8.73
CA CYS A 78 -1.94 5.08 7.94
C CYS A 78 -2.28 3.58 7.80
N ASP A 79 -3.38 3.16 8.43
CA ASP A 79 -3.90 1.78 8.38
C ASP A 79 -4.91 1.53 7.22
N GLN A 80 -5.23 2.57 6.44
CA GLN A 80 -6.24 2.50 5.39
C GLN A 80 -5.65 1.97 4.07
N VAL A 81 -6.07 0.78 3.65
CA VAL A 81 -5.57 0.09 2.44
C VAL A 81 -5.69 0.93 1.15
N GLY A 82 -6.63 1.89 1.09
CA GLY A 82 -6.81 2.78 -0.06
C GLY A 82 -5.86 3.99 -0.11
N ALA A 83 -5.07 4.23 0.94
CA ALA A 83 -4.16 5.36 1.00
C ALA A 83 -2.85 5.09 0.26
N CYS A 84 -2.28 6.13 -0.32
CA CYS A 84 -0.99 6.14 -1.01
C CYS A 84 0.20 5.86 -0.08
N ASN A 85 0.06 6.18 1.21
CA ASN A 85 1.03 5.91 2.26
C ASN A 85 0.57 4.82 3.24
N TYR A 86 -0.29 3.90 2.79
CA TYR A 86 -0.73 2.76 3.58
C TYR A 86 0.47 2.00 4.19
N ASN A 87 0.41 1.78 5.49
CA ASN A 87 1.37 1.03 6.26
C ASN A 87 0.67 -0.18 6.90
N ALA A 88 0.93 -1.38 6.39
CA ALA A 88 0.36 -2.62 6.93
C ALA A 88 0.84 -2.99 8.34
N LEU A 89 1.84 -2.28 8.86
CA LEU A 89 2.31 -2.44 10.24
C LEU A 89 1.69 -1.42 11.19
N ALA A 90 0.91 -0.45 10.70
CA ALA A 90 0.20 0.47 11.56
C ALA A 90 -0.95 -0.27 12.25
N THR A 91 -1.03 -0.11 13.56
CA THR A 91 -2.12 -0.65 14.40
C THR A 91 -3.04 0.47 14.88
N GLU A 92 -2.58 1.72 14.84
CA GLU A 92 -3.41 2.90 15.15
C GLU A 92 -3.28 3.95 14.02
N ASN A 93 -4.42 4.47 13.59
CA ASN A 93 -4.51 5.51 12.59
C ASN A 93 -4.15 6.87 13.20
N ASP A 94 -3.05 7.45 12.76
CA ASP A 94 -2.59 8.76 13.23
C ASP A 94 -3.15 9.97 12.44
N GLY A 95 -4.09 9.71 11.53
CA GLY A 95 -4.65 10.71 10.62
C GLY A 95 -3.72 11.10 9.47
N SER A 96 -2.56 10.44 9.30
CA SER A 96 -1.60 10.76 8.23
C SER A 96 -1.97 10.21 6.85
N CYS A 97 -3.09 9.50 6.71
CA CYS A 97 -3.48 8.88 5.45
C CYS A 97 -3.60 9.90 4.30
N ASP A 98 -2.78 9.69 3.27
CA ASP A 98 -2.77 10.46 2.04
C ASP A 98 -3.44 9.65 0.95
N PHE A 99 -4.57 10.15 0.44
CA PHE A 99 -5.34 9.48 -0.60
C PHE A 99 -5.10 10.06 -2.00
N VAL A 100 -4.22 11.05 -2.16
CA VAL A 100 -4.12 11.83 -3.41
C VAL A 100 -2.74 11.77 -4.05
N SER A 101 -1.65 11.63 -3.30
CA SER A 101 -0.30 11.74 -3.88
C SER A 101 0.06 10.70 -4.96
N CYS A 102 -0.57 9.54 -4.90
CA CYS A 102 -0.38 8.45 -5.87
C CYS A 102 -1.52 8.34 -6.90
N GLN A 103 -2.47 9.30 -6.88
CA GLN A 103 -3.52 9.39 -7.88
C GLN A 103 -3.03 10.09 -9.15
N GLY A 104 -3.53 9.63 -10.30
CA GLY A 104 -3.31 10.24 -11.59
C GLY A 104 -3.63 9.26 -12.72
N CYS A 105 -3.42 9.68 -13.97
CA CYS A 105 -3.67 8.78 -15.08
C CYS A 105 -2.63 7.64 -15.14
N THR A 106 -3.09 6.40 -15.00
CA THR A 106 -2.24 5.20 -15.06
C THR A 106 -2.21 4.52 -16.43
N VAL A 107 -2.91 5.07 -17.43
CA VAL A 107 -3.00 4.51 -18.78
C VAL A 107 -1.80 5.00 -19.62
N PRO A 108 -0.87 4.13 -20.04
CA PRO A 108 0.35 4.57 -20.73
C PRO A 108 0.12 5.27 -22.08
N SER A 109 -1.02 5.02 -22.73
CA SER A 109 -1.41 5.66 -23.99
C SER A 109 -2.18 6.97 -23.80
N ALA A 110 -2.35 7.44 -22.56
CA ALA A 110 -3.01 8.72 -22.29
C ALA A 110 -1.99 9.86 -22.37
N CYS A 111 -2.44 11.00 -22.86
CA CYS A 111 -1.67 12.22 -23.02
C CYS A 111 -1.11 12.76 -21.68
N ASN A 112 -1.84 12.54 -20.60
CA ASN A 112 -1.47 12.94 -19.24
C ASN A 112 -1.04 11.73 -18.37
N TYR A 113 -0.53 10.67 -18.98
CA TYR A 113 0.00 9.52 -18.25
C TYR A 113 1.02 9.96 -17.18
N ASN A 114 0.78 9.54 -15.94
CA ASN A 114 1.67 9.77 -14.82
C ASN A 114 2.32 8.44 -14.40
N PRO A 115 3.63 8.24 -14.66
CA PRO A 115 4.32 7.00 -14.29
C PRO A 115 4.46 6.81 -12.77
N ASN A 116 4.27 7.86 -11.97
CA ASN A 116 4.29 7.78 -10.51
C ASN A 116 2.90 7.51 -9.91
N ALA A 117 1.83 7.58 -10.72
CA ALA A 117 0.49 7.24 -10.25
C ALA A 117 0.35 5.72 -10.14
N THR A 118 -0.15 5.25 -9.00
CA THR A 118 -0.49 3.84 -8.77
C THR A 118 -2.00 3.61 -8.77
N GLN A 119 -2.78 4.68 -8.64
CA GLN A 119 -4.24 4.67 -8.64
C GLN A 119 -4.78 5.56 -9.76
N ASN A 120 -5.65 5.01 -10.60
CA ASN A 120 -6.30 5.78 -11.65
C ASN A 120 -7.41 6.65 -11.07
N ASP A 121 -7.31 7.96 -11.25
CA ASP A 121 -8.30 8.94 -10.76
C ASP A 121 -9.37 9.31 -11.80
N GLY A 122 -9.38 8.64 -12.95
CA GLY A 122 -10.27 8.95 -14.06
C GLY A 122 -9.90 10.22 -14.83
N SER A 123 -8.78 10.86 -14.54
CA SER A 123 -8.32 12.07 -15.24
C SER A 123 -7.71 11.77 -16.62
N CYS A 124 -7.58 10.50 -17.02
CA CYS A 124 -6.91 10.11 -18.25
C CYS A 124 -7.50 10.79 -19.48
N ASP A 125 -6.65 11.57 -20.14
CA ASP A 125 -6.94 12.20 -21.40
C ASP A 125 -6.42 11.32 -22.54
N LEU A 126 -7.34 10.71 -23.28
CA LEU A 126 -7.03 9.82 -24.41
C LEU A 126 -7.10 10.54 -25.76
N SER A 127 -7.43 11.83 -25.80
CA SER A 127 -7.66 12.53 -27.07
C SER A 127 -7.16 13.96 -27.13
N GLY A 128 -6.81 14.59 -26.01
CA GLY A 128 -6.43 15.99 -25.97
C GLY A 128 -5.02 16.29 -26.49
N CYS A 129 -4.19 15.27 -26.74
CA CYS A 129 -2.92 15.42 -27.45
C CYS A 129 -2.96 14.95 -28.90
N LEU A 130 -4.15 14.60 -29.41
CA LEU A 130 -4.37 14.24 -30.80
C LEU A 130 -4.70 15.48 -31.62
N GLY A 131 -3.88 15.76 -32.63
CA GLY A 131 -4.07 16.89 -33.53
C GLY A 131 -3.03 16.88 -34.63
N CYS A 132 -3.00 17.89 -35.48
CA CYS A 132 -1.99 17.92 -36.54
C CYS A 132 -0.63 18.35 -35.97
N THR A 133 0.37 17.48 -36.02
CA THR A 133 1.72 17.75 -35.48
C THR A 133 2.69 18.36 -36.50
N TYR A 134 2.26 18.51 -37.76
CA TYR A 134 3.08 19.06 -38.84
C TYR A 134 2.95 20.59 -38.87
N GLN A 135 4.06 21.28 -38.61
CA GLN A 135 4.10 22.75 -38.51
C GLN A 135 3.63 23.46 -39.80
N ASP A 136 3.80 22.81 -40.95
CA ASP A 136 3.44 23.36 -42.27
C ASP A 136 1.97 23.10 -42.65
N ALA A 137 1.20 22.39 -41.81
CA ALA A 137 -0.22 22.18 -42.04
C ALA A 137 -1.05 23.43 -41.68
N LEU A 138 -2.11 23.68 -42.44
CA LEU A 138 -3.07 24.76 -42.22
C LEU A 138 -3.81 24.67 -40.87
N ASN A 139 -3.91 23.46 -40.31
CA ASN A 139 -4.52 23.18 -39.01
C ASN A 139 -3.52 22.61 -38.01
N TYR A 140 -2.23 22.96 -38.12
CA TYR A 140 -1.21 22.64 -37.13
C TYR A 140 -1.69 22.97 -35.71
N ASP A 141 -1.59 21.99 -34.81
CA ASP A 141 -1.92 22.11 -33.41
C ASP A 141 -0.64 21.97 -32.57
N ALA A 142 -0.14 23.10 -32.07
CA ALA A 142 1.06 23.14 -31.23
C ALA A 142 0.90 22.43 -29.87
N THR A 143 -0.32 22.04 -29.50
CA THR A 143 -0.60 21.28 -28.28
C THR A 143 -0.70 19.77 -28.54
N ALA A 144 -0.79 19.35 -29.80
CA ALA A 144 -0.79 17.95 -30.18
C ALA A 144 0.60 17.33 -30.07
N THR A 145 0.69 16.13 -29.49
CA THR A 145 1.91 15.33 -29.44
C THR A 145 1.82 14.07 -30.31
N GLU A 146 0.62 13.72 -30.76
CA GLU A 146 0.35 12.58 -31.63
C GLU A 146 -0.51 13.02 -32.82
N ASP A 147 -0.08 12.65 -34.04
CA ASP A 147 -0.83 12.95 -35.24
C ASP A 147 -2.07 12.05 -35.34
N ASN A 148 -3.24 12.65 -35.55
CA ASN A 148 -4.50 11.95 -35.74
C ASN A 148 -4.93 11.85 -37.21
N GLY A 149 -4.07 12.25 -38.14
CA GLY A 149 -4.33 12.20 -39.57
C GLY A 149 -5.32 13.27 -40.07
N SER A 150 -5.64 14.27 -39.24
CA SER A 150 -6.53 15.38 -39.61
C SER A 150 -5.81 16.54 -40.32
N CYS A 151 -4.50 16.46 -40.53
CA CYS A 151 -3.71 17.52 -41.14
C CYS A 151 -4.25 17.96 -42.51
N LEU A 152 -4.41 19.26 -42.67
CA LEU A 152 -4.84 19.91 -43.89
C LEU A 152 -3.64 20.64 -44.49
N PHE A 153 -3.30 20.28 -45.72
CA PHE A 153 -2.28 20.96 -46.51
C PHE A 153 -2.98 21.69 -47.67
N ASP A 154 -2.51 22.89 -48.01
CA ASP A 154 -3.08 23.64 -49.13
C ASP A 154 -2.69 22.98 -50.44
N THR A 155 -3.66 22.37 -51.12
CA THR A 155 -3.48 21.75 -52.44
C THR A 155 -3.96 22.68 -53.57
N THR A 156 -4.31 23.94 -53.27
CA THR A 156 -4.97 24.85 -54.22
C THR A 156 -4.26 26.21 -54.34
N GLY A 157 -2.94 26.15 -54.53
CA GLY A 157 -2.22 27.11 -55.37
C GLY A 157 -1.47 28.22 -54.64
N GLY A 158 -0.14 28.21 -54.77
CA GLY A 158 0.65 29.32 -54.25
C GLY A 158 2.16 29.37 -54.49
N GLY A 159 2.79 28.48 -55.25
CA GLY A 159 4.17 28.68 -55.73
C GLY A 159 5.28 28.58 -54.69
N ASP A 160 5.11 27.72 -53.68
CA ASP A 160 6.22 27.18 -52.89
C ASP A 160 6.00 25.68 -52.65
N ASP A 161 6.81 24.92 -53.36
CA ASP A 161 7.14 23.50 -53.30
C ASP A 161 7.19 22.95 -51.86
N THR A 162 6.03 22.63 -51.28
CA THR A 162 5.93 22.09 -49.91
C THR A 162 5.33 20.69 -49.85
N CYS A 163 5.08 20.06 -51.00
CA CYS A 163 4.94 18.61 -51.08
C CYS A 163 6.01 18.05 -52.02
N PRO A 164 7.20 17.66 -51.50
CA PRO A 164 8.36 17.23 -52.31
C PRO A 164 8.13 16.02 -53.25
N GLY A 165 6.91 15.50 -53.32
CA GLY A 165 6.51 14.37 -54.14
C GLY A 165 5.34 14.65 -55.08
N ASP A 166 4.84 15.88 -55.18
CA ASP A 166 3.91 16.32 -56.24
C ASP A 166 4.74 16.85 -57.40
N PHE A 167 5.16 15.93 -58.28
CA PHE A 167 6.01 16.28 -59.43
C PHE A 167 5.18 16.81 -60.60
N THR A 168 3.87 16.59 -60.57
CA THR A 168 2.95 16.99 -61.64
C THR A 168 2.31 18.37 -61.41
N ASP A 169 2.54 18.98 -60.24
CA ASP A 169 1.95 20.25 -59.78
C ASP A 169 0.40 20.22 -59.81
N ASP A 170 -0.21 19.05 -59.62
CA ASP A 170 -1.66 18.86 -59.68
C ASP A 170 -2.36 18.93 -58.31
N GLY A 171 -1.58 19.11 -57.25
CA GLY A 171 -2.03 19.25 -55.87
C GLY A 171 -2.27 17.92 -55.17
N VAL A 172 -1.94 16.77 -55.76
CA VAL A 172 -2.02 15.46 -55.11
C VAL A 172 -0.73 14.66 -55.31
N ILE A 173 -0.30 13.89 -54.29
CA ILE A 173 0.73 12.86 -54.53
C ILE A 173 0.03 11.58 -54.98
N GLY A 174 0.26 11.19 -56.23
CA GLY A 174 -0.34 10.02 -56.85
C GLY A 174 0.62 9.21 -57.71
N ILE A 175 0.04 8.24 -58.42
CA ILE A 175 0.78 7.40 -59.36
C ILE A 175 1.34 8.27 -60.51
N ALA A 176 0.67 9.37 -60.85
CA ALA A 176 1.15 10.30 -61.87
C ALA A 176 2.51 10.91 -61.50
N ASP A 177 2.65 11.36 -60.25
CA ASP A 177 3.91 11.92 -59.73
C ASP A 177 5.01 10.87 -59.61
N LEU A 178 4.65 9.66 -59.18
CA LEU A 178 5.60 8.54 -59.16
C LEU A 178 6.08 8.20 -60.58
N LEU A 179 5.20 8.27 -61.58
CA LEU A 179 5.58 8.04 -62.97
C LEU A 179 6.48 9.16 -63.50
N GLU A 180 6.21 10.42 -63.15
CA GLU A 180 7.05 11.56 -63.53
C GLU A 180 8.43 11.51 -62.86
N PHE A 181 8.49 11.15 -61.58
CA PHE A 181 9.74 10.86 -60.87
C PHE A 181 10.55 9.77 -61.58
N LEU A 182 9.92 8.65 -61.91
CA LEU A 182 10.61 7.53 -62.56
C LEU A 182 11.06 7.84 -64.00
N ILE A 183 10.35 8.73 -64.71
CA ILE A 183 10.78 9.21 -66.03
C ILE A 183 12.07 10.03 -65.93
N VAL A 184 12.23 10.87 -64.90
CA VAL A 184 13.45 11.66 -64.68
C VAL A 184 14.65 10.75 -64.35
N PHE A 185 14.46 9.67 -63.60
CA PHE A 185 15.53 8.73 -63.23
C PHE A 185 15.99 7.77 -64.35
N ASP A 186 15.20 7.58 -65.42
CA ASP A 186 15.57 6.76 -66.59
C ASP A 186 16.27 7.57 -67.71
N SER A 187 16.53 8.86 -67.47
CA SER A 187 17.12 9.78 -68.44
C SER A 187 18.63 10.00 -68.30
N VAL A 188 19.32 9.21 -67.46
CA VAL A 188 20.79 9.19 -67.29
C VAL A 188 21.45 8.00 -67.98
#